data_AF-A0A0G0RLA9-F1
#
_entry.id   AF-A0A0G0RLA9-F1
#
_cell.length_a   1.000
_cell.length_b   1.000
_cell.length_c   1.000
_cell.angle_alpha   90.00
_cell.angle_beta   90.00
_cell.angle_gamma   90.00
#
_symmetry.space_group_name_H-M   'P 1'
#
loop_
_entity.id
_entity.type
_entity.pdbx_description
1 polymer ?
#
loop_
_entity_poly.entity_id
_entity_poly.type
_entity_poly.pdbx_seq_one_letter_code
_entity_poly.pdbx_strand_id
1 'polypeptide(L)'
;MLGEKLGLPVISAGELLRTVQNSGSRLGRQLGPIIDQGKLVPAKIIYQLIRQRSQKSDARSGFILDGYPRHPQQLAYLKKILKKTDQLLAIVIKVGNREVKRRVGGRRVCDCGAAYHLQYNPPKKKGLCNVCGQKIYIRHDDTPQIITDRLRHYHANHQLILQFFNRTRYHGHQT
;
A
#
# COMPACT_ATOMS: atom_id res chain seq x y z
N MET A 1 -6.14 9.33 9.54
CA MET A 1 -5.69 10.75 9.50
C MET A 1 -6.02 11.48 8.20
N LEU A 2 -5.43 11.21 7.01
CA LEU A 2 -5.78 11.98 5.79
C LEU A 2 -7.16 11.58 5.22
N GLY A 3 -7.42 10.28 5.09
CA GLY A 3 -8.72 9.79 4.63
C GLY A 3 -9.87 10.28 5.51
N GLU A 4 -9.72 10.17 6.83
CA GLU A 4 -10.68 10.72 7.81
C GLU A 4 -10.89 12.23 7.62
N LYS A 5 -9.82 13.03 7.51
CA LYS A 5 -9.92 14.48 7.34
C LYS A 5 -10.62 14.88 6.04
N LEU A 6 -10.49 14.09 4.98
CA LEU A 6 -11.11 14.35 3.68
C LEU A 6 -12.45 13.63 3.49
N GLY A 7 -12.86 12.78 4.44
CA GLY A 7 -14.00 11.89 4.27
C GLY A 7 -13.83 10.88 3.12
N LEU A 8 -12.60 10.50 2.80
CA LEU A 8 -12.27 9.58 1.70
C LEU A 8 -11.71 8.24 2.21
N PRO A 9 -12.16 7.09 1.68
CA PRO A 9 -11.60 5.81 2.05
C PRO A 9 -10.16 5.68 1.54
N VAL A 10 -9.30 5.09 2.38
CA VAL A 10 -7.95 4.68 1.98
C VAL A 10 -7.98 3.25 1.47
N ILE A 11 -7.52 3.06 0.24
CA ILE A 11 -7.39 1.76 -0.41
C ILE A 11 -5.91 1.40 -0.42
N SER A 12 -5.46 0.64 0.58
CA SER A 12 -4.07 0.18 0.66
C SER A 12 -3.88 -1.11 -0.14
N ALA A 13 -3.07 -1.06 -1.19
CA ALA A 13 -2.81 -2.23 -2.03
C ALA A 13 -2.17 -3.39 -1.23
N GLY A 14 -1.31 -3.07 -0.28
CA GLY A 14 -0.68 -4.07 0.58
C GLY A 14 -1.68 -4.75 1.53
N GLU A 15 -2.68 -4.02 2.02
CA GLU A 15 -3.73 -4.57 2.87
C GLU A 15 -4.72 -5.43 2.09
N LEU A 16 -5.12 -5.00 0.89
CA LEU A 16 -5.93 -5.83 -0.01
C LEU A 16 -5.24 -7.16 -0.31
N LEU A 17 -3.95 -7.13 -0.62
CA LEU A 17 -3.17 -8.34 -0.89
C LEU A 17 -3.06 -9.25 0.34
N ARG A 18 -2.79 -8.70 1.54
CA ARG A 18 -2.74 -9.47 2.78
C ARG A 18 -4.09 -10.05 3.18
N THR A 19 -5.18 -9.32 2.94
CA THR A 19 -6.54 -9.84 3.15
C THR A 19 -6.81 -11.03 2.23
N VAL A 20 -6.43 -10.93 0.96
CA VAL A 20 -6.55 -12.05 0.00
C VAL A 20 -5.67 -13.23 0.43
N GLN A 21 -4.42 -13.00 0.81
CA GLN A 21 -3.51 -14.02 1.35
C GLN A 21 -4.14 -14.78 2.54
N ASN A 22 -4.71 -14.05 3.49
CA ASN A 22 -5.27 -14.62 4.72
C ASN A 22 -6.68 -15.20 4.55
N SER A 23 -7.32 -15.02 3.40
CA SER A 23 -8.71 -15.49 3.16
C SER A 23 -8.85 -17.01 3.02
N GLY A 24 -7.76 -17.75 2.87
CA GLY A 24 -7.81 -19.18 2.54
C GLY A 24 -8.37 -19.50 1.15
N SER A 25 -8.61 -18.48 0.30
CA SER A 25 -9.07 -18.68 -1.08
C SER A 25 -7.96 -19.28 -1.97
N ARG A 26 -8.36 -19.83 -3.14
CA ARG A 26 -7.40 -20.30 -4.15
C ARG A 26 -6.41 -19.20 -4.55
N LEU A 27 -6.90 -17.98 -4.75
CA LEU A 27 -6.07 -16.82 -5.06
C LEU A 27 -5.13 -16.48 -3.89
N GLY A 28 -5.63 -16.53 -2.66
CA GLY A 28 -4.82 -16.32 -1.45
C GLY A 28 -3.64 -17.28 -1.36
N ARG A 29 -3.88 -18.59 -1.57
CA ARG A 29 -2.83 -19.62 -1.58
C ARG A 29 -1.79 -19.39 -2.68
N GLN A 30 -2.21 -18.93 -3.85
CA GLN A 30 -1.30 -18.64 -4.97
C GLN A 30 -0.44 -17.39 -4.71
N LEU A 31 -1.01 -16.35 -4.07
CA LEU A 31 -0.33 -15.08 -3.87
C LEU A 31 0.50 -15.03 -2.59
N GLY A 32 0.15 -15.80 -1.57
CA GLY A 32 0.82 -15.80 -0.25
C GLY A 32 2.34 -15.87 -0.35
N PRO A 33 2.92 -16.89 -1.03
CA PRO A 33 4.37 -17.00 -1.17
C PRO A 33 5.03 -15.79 -1.87
N ILE A 34 4.35 -15.16 -2.82
CA ILE A 34 4.85 -13.97 -3.52
C ILE A 34 4.88 -12.78 -2.58
N ILE A 35 3.82 -12.60 -1.79
CA ILE A 35 3.66 -11.51 -0.82
C ILE A 35 4.66 -11.65 0.32
N ASP A 36 4.84 -12.86 0.85
CA ASP A 36 5.77 -13.14 1.95
C ASP A 36 7.24 -12.92 1.54
N GLN A 37 7.57 -13.14 0.26
CA GLN A 37 8.87 -12.80 -0.30
C GLN A 37 9.03 -11.30 -0.62
N GLY A 38 8.00 -10.48 -0.36
CA GLY A 38 7.98 -9.05 -0.66
C GLY A 38 7.99 -8.70 -2.14
N LYS A 39 7.72 -9.67 -3.03
CA LYS A 39 7.71 -9.49 -4.49
C LYS A 39 6.44 -8.77 -4.95
N LEU A 40 6.51 -8.17 -6.15
CA LEU A 40 5.35 -7.54 -6.77
C LEU A 40 4.39 -8.59 -7.32
N VAL A 41 3.14 -8.55 -6.86
CA VAL A 41 2.04 -9.33 -7.43
C VAL A 41 1.70 -8.81 -8.84
N PRO A 42 1.29 -9.67 -9.79
CA PRO A 42 0.93 -9.26 -11.15
C PRO A 42 -0.02 -8.06 -11.20
N ALA A 43 0.30 -7.09 -12.06
CA ALA A 43 -0.40 -5.80 -12.14
C ALA A 43 -1.92 -5.96 -12.35
N LYS A 44 -2.35 -6.93 -13.16
CA LYS A 44 -3.77 -7.21 -13.44
C LYS A 44 -4.54 -7.62 -12.19
N ILE A 45 -3.93 -8.41 -11.31
CA ILE A 45 -4.57 -8.89 -10.07
C ILE A 45 -4.79 -7.71 -9.12
N ILE A 46 -3.74 -6.91 -8.89
CA ILE A 46 -3.83 -5.72 -8.03
C ILE A 46 -4.89 -4.74 -8.57
N TYR A 47 -4.90 -4.52 -9.89
CA TYR A 47 -5.92 -3.72 -10.56
C TYR A 47 -7.35 -4.19 -10.27
N GLN A 48 -7.62 -5.50 -10.36
CA GLN A 48 -8.95 -6.05 -10.10
C GLN A 48 -9.38 -5.81 -8.64
N LEU A 49 -8.47 -6.01 -7.68
CA LEU A 49 -8.75 -5.78 -6.26
C LEU A 49 -9.04 -4.30 -5.97
N ILE A 50 -8.24 -3.38 -6.53
CA ILE A 50 -8.46 -1.95 -6.37
C ILE A 50 -9.76 -1.51 -7.05
N ARG A 51 -10.03 -1.99 -8.27
CA ARG A 51 -11.28 -1.68 -8.99
C ARG A 51 -12.50 -2.13 -8.20
N GLN A 52 -12.49 -3.34 -7.65
CA GLN A 52 -13.59 -3.82 -6.81
C GLN A 52 -13.77 -2.97 -5.56
N ARG A 53 -12.68 -2.57 -4.90
CA ARG A 53 -12.75 -1.75 -3.67
C ARG A 53 -13.20 -0.32 -3.93
N SER A 54 -12.80 0.27 -5.06
CA SER A 54 -13.17 1.65 -5.46
C SER A 54 -14.60 1.78 -5.96
N GLN A 55 -15.27 0.68 -6.28
CA GLN A 55 -16.70 0.68 -6.68
C GLN A 55 -17.68 0.66 -5.49
N LYS A 56 -17.18 0.52 -4.26
CA LYS A 56 -18.02 0.57 -3.06
C LYS A 56 -18.62 1.96 -2.86
N SER A 57 -19.77 2.02 -2.18
CA SER A 57 -20.54 3.26 -1.98
C SER A 57 -19.74 4.35 -1.26
N ASP A 58 -18.88 3.97 -0.32
CA ASP A 58 -18.01 4.87 0.43
C ASP A 58 -16.92 5.55 -0.42
N ALA A 59 -16.61 5.00 -1.60
CA ALA A 59 -15.60 5.53 -2.51
C ALA A 59 -16.19 6.38 -3.66
N ARG A 60 -17.50 6.66 -3.63
CA ARG A 60 -18.19 7.40 -4.71
C ARG A 60 -17.70 8.84 -4.88
N SER A 61 -17.35 9.50 -3.79
CA SER A 61 -16.81 10.87 -3.77
C SER A 61 -15.29 10.93 -4.05
N GLY A 62 -14.64 9.76 -4.19
CA GLY A 62 -13.21 9.64 -4.36
C GLY A 62 -12.61 8.63 -3.39
N PHE A 63 -11.29 8.44 -3.48
CA PHE A 63 -10.54 7.54 -2.60
C PHE A 63 -9.05 7.89 -2.64
N ILE A 64 -8.32 7.44 -1.63
CA ILE A 64 -6.87 7.56 -1.57
C ILE A 64 -6.27 6.20 -1.88
N LEU A 65 -5.42 6.11 -2.91
CA LEU A 65 -4.64 4.90 -3.16
C LEU A 65 -3.35 4.95 -2.34
N ASP A 66 -3.19 4.01 -1.41
CA ASP A 66 -1.97 3.85 -0.64
C ASP A 66 -1.12 2.71 -1.21
N GLY A 67 0.09 3.06 -1.63
CA GLY A 67 1.04 2.11 -2.19
C GLY A 67 0.65 1.58 -3.57
N TYR A 68 -0.05 2.36 -4.40
CA TYR A 68 -0.29 2.07 -5.81
C TYR A 68 -0.33 3.37 -6.60
N PRO A 69 0.31 3.46 -7.79
CA PRO A 69 1.11 2.42 -8.46
C PRO A 69 2.53 2.30 -7.89
N ARG A 70 3.13 1.10 -8.00
CA ARG A 70 4.53 0.79 -7.62
C ARG A 70 5.41 0.31 -8.78
N HIS A 71 4.81 0.09 -9.95
CA HIS A 71 5.51 -0.33 -11.17
C HIS A 71 4.92 0.36 -12.41
N PRO A 72 5.71 0.73 -13.43
CA PRO A 72 5.19 1.42 -14.61
C PRO A 72 4.05 0.71 -15.32
N GLN A 73 4.07 -0.62 -15.40
CA GLN A 73 2.97 -1.42 -15.97
C GLN A 73 1.62 -1.20 -15.28
N GLN A 74 1.61 -0.76 -14.01
CA GLN A 74 0.39 -0.45 -13.28
C GLN A 74 -0.25 0.88 -13.70
N LEU A 75 0.50 1.79 -14.35
CA LEU A 75 -0.01 3.09 -14.80
C LEU A 75 -1.13 2.94 -15.83
N ALA A 76 -0.99 1.96 -16.74
CA ALA A 76 -2.03 1.66 -17.74
C ALA A 76 -3.34 1.18 -17.07
N TYR A 77 -3.23 0.48 -15.93
CA TYR A 77 -4.39 0.05 -15.16
C TYR A 77 -4.96 1.15 -14.28
N LEU A 78 -4.13 2.03 -13.72
CA LEU A 78 -4.58 3.21 -12.99
C LEU A 78 -5.53 4.04 -13.86
N LYS A 79 -5.18 4.29 -15.12
CA LYS A 79 -6.05 5.00 -16.07
C LYS A 79 -7.41 4.34 -16.29
N LYS A 80 -7.53 3.02 -16.11
CA LYS A 80 -8.81 2.29 -16.24
C LYS A 80 -9.69 2.40 -14.99
N ILE A 81 -9.12 2.77 -13.86
CA ILE A 81 -9.86 3.00 -12.60
C ILE A 81 -10.45 4.42 -12.61
N LEU A 82 -9.74 5.37 -13.20
CA LEU A 82 -10.12 6.78 -13.25
C LEU A 82 -11.17 7.05 -14.33
N LYS A 83 -12.14 7.92 -14.02
CA LYS A 83 -13.04 8.55 -14.98
C LYS A 83 -12.38 9.78 -15.59
N LYS A 84 -12.87 10.21 -16.75
CA LYS A 84 -12.39 11.42 -17.43
C LYS A 84 -12.51 12.70 -16.59
N THR A 85 -13.48 12.74 -15.69
CA THR A 85 -13.76 13.87 -14.81
C THR A 85 -12.96 13.86 -13.51
N ASP A 86 -12.23 12.77 -13.23
CA ASP A 86 -11.54 12.63 -11.97
C ASP A 86 -10.30 13.52 -11.94
N GLN A 87 -10.09 14.19 -10.80
CA GLN A 87 -8.83 14.86 -10.51
C GLN A 87 -7.87 13.86 -9.87
N LEU A 88 -6.62 13.87 -10.33
CA LEU A 88 -5.58 12.97 -9.83
C LEU A 88 -4.46 13.77 -9.18
N LEU A 89 -4.27 13.56 -7.87
CA LEU A 89 -3.15 14.12 -7.12
C LEU A 89 -2.24 12.98 -6.63
N ALA A 90 -0.93 13.17 -6.75
CA ALA A 90 0.07 12.29 -6.18
C ALA A 90 0.83 13.01 -5.06
N ILE A 91 0.90 12.38 -3.89
CA ILE A 91 1.68 12.85 -2.75
C ILE A 91 2.92 11.97 -2.62
N VAL A 92 4.10 12.60 -2.68
CA VAL A 92 5.39 11.89 -2.57
C VAL A 92 5.99 12.16 -1.20
N ILE A 93 6.10 11.11 -0.39
CA ILE A 93 6.75 11.20 0.93
C ILE A 93 8.22 10.84 0.78
N LYS A 94 9.09 11.84 0.85
CA LYS A 94 10.54 11.66 0.71
C LYS A 94 11.15 11.26 2.06
N VAL A 95 11.73 10.06 2.12
CA VAL A 95 12.41 9.52 3.30
C VAL A 95 13.69 8.80 2.85
N GLY A 96 14.79 8.98 3.57
CA GLY A 96 16.05 8.32 3.25
C GLY A 96 16.01 6.81 3.51
N ASN A 97 16.75 6.02 2.72
CA ASN A 97 16.79 4.56 2.82
C ASN A 97 17.13 4.05 4.23
N ARG A 98 18.05 4.73 4.93
CA ARG A 98 18.43 4.39 6.32
C ARG A 98 17.23 4.52 7.26
N GLU A 99 16.45 5.58 7.10
CA GLU A 99 15.26 5.80 7.92
C GLU A 99 14.13 4.83 7.58
N VAL A 100 13.96 4.49 6.29
CA VAL A 100 13.02 3.44 5.87
C VAL A 100 13.39 2.10 6.51
N LYS A 101 14.67 1.68 6.43
CA LYS A 101 15.15 0.43 7.04
C LYS A 101 14.89 0.42 8.55
N ARG A 102 15.20 1.53 9.24
CA ARG A 102 14.95 1.68 10.67
C ARG A 102 13.46 1.54 11.02
N ARG A 103 12.60 2.29 10.32
CA ARG A 103 11.15 2.30 10.58
C ARG A 103 10.48 0.97 10.26
N VAL A 104 10.86 0.32 9.16
CA VAL A 104 10.26 -0.96 8.78
C VAL A 104 10.78 -2.08 9.68
N GLY A 105 12.08 -2.15 9.96
CA GLY A 105 12.64 -3.19 10.83
C GLY A 105 12.19 -3.10 12.29
N GLY A 106 11.90 -1.89 12.78
CA GLY A 106 11.36 -1.68 14.13
C GLY A 106 9.84 -1.84 14.24
N ARG A 107 9.12 -2.07 13.14
CA ARG A 107 7.67 -2.20 13.12
C ARG A 107 7.22 -3.48 13.80
N ARG A 108 6.14 -3.40 14.58
CA ARG A 108 5.38 -4.54 15.09
C ARG A 108 3.91 -4.35 14.75
N VAL A 109 3.20 -5.43 14.50
CA VAL A 109 1.78 -5.38 14.13
C VAL A 109 0.98 -6.39 14.95
N CYS A 110 -0.32 -6.17 15.03
CA CYS A 110 -1.27 -7.09 15.62
C CYS A 110 -2.37 -7.42 14.59
N ASP A 111 -2.99 -8.60 14.72
CA ASP A 111 -4.08 -9.02 13.84
C ASP A 111 -5.33 -8.15 13.97
N CYS A 112 -5.49 -7.42 15.07
CA CYS A 112 -6.54 -6.41 15.22
C CYS A 112 -6.30 -5.13 14.39
N GLY A 113 -5.22 -5.06 13.62
CA GLY A 113 -4.86 -3.92 12.77
C GLY A 113 -3.96 -2.89 13.45
N ALA A 114 -3.74 -2.98 14.77
CA ALA A 114 -2.85 -2.07 15.48
C ALA A 114 -1.40 -2.20 15.01
N ALA A 115 -0.73 -1.06 14.85
CA ALA A 115 0.67 -0.98 14.46
C ALA A 115 1.50 -0.23 15.51
N TYR A 116 2.69 -0.75 15.77
CA TYR A 116 3.63 -0.25 16.76
C TYR A 116 5.01 -0.10 16.14
N HIS A 117 5.87 0.61 16.84
CA HIS A 117 7.29 0.64 16.55
C HIS A 117 8.08 0.63 17.85
N LEU A 118 9.10 -0.22 17.95
CA LEU A 118 9.86 -0.41 19.20
C LEU A 118 10.40 0.90 19.82
N GLN A 119 10.81 1.85 18.97
CA GLN A 119 11.27 3.18 19.40
C GLN A 119 10.18 4.27 19.39
N TYR A 120 9.50 4.54 18.27
CA TYR A 120 8.65 5.74 18.14
C TYR A 120 7.21 5.57 18.62
N ASN A 121 6.73 4.32 18.74
CA ASN A 121 5.38 4.02 19.20
C ASN A 121 5.37 2.65 19.89
N PRO A 122 6.08 2.51 21.02
CA PRO A 122 6.19 1.23 21.70
C PRO A 122 4.83 0.82 22.31
N PRO A 123 4.55 -0.49 22.40
CA PRO A 123 3.40 -0.95 23.17
C PRO A 123 3.59 -0.62 24.66
N LYS A 124 2.50 -0.40 25.39
CA LYS A 124 2.52 -0.15 26.85
C LYS A 124 3.08 -1.35 27.61
N LYS A 125 2.69 -2.56 27.18
CA LYS A 125 3.25 -3.83 27.70
C LYS A 125 4.09 -4.49 26.62
N LYS A 126 5.32 -4.88 26.97
CA LYS A 126 6.27 -5.47 26.01
C LYS A 126 5.64 -6.69 25.32
N GLY A 127 5.61 -6.65 23.98
CA GLY A 127 5.13 -7.76 23.15
C GLY A 127 3.61 -7.90 23.07
N LEU A 128 2.82 -7.04 23.72
CA LEU A 128 1.36 -7.14 23.73
C LEU A 128 0.70 -5.90 23.12
N CYS A 129 -0.41 -6.13 22.42
CA CYS A 129 -1.20 -5.08 21.80
C CYS A 129 -1.94 -4.28 22.88
N ASN A 130 -1.86 -2.95 22.79
CA ASN A 130 -2.59 -2.05 23.69
C ASN A 130 -4.11 -2.08 23.48
N VAL A 131 -4.59 -2.59 22.34
CA VAL A 131 -6.01 -2.58 21.95
C VAL A 131 -6.70 -3.88 22.36
N CYS A 132 -6.14 -5.03 21.99
CA CYS A 132 -6.78 -6.33 22.22
C CYS A 132 -6.00 -7.27 23.15
N GLY A 133 -4.84 -6.85 23.67
CA GLY A 133 -4.01 -7.66 24.56
C GLY A 133 -3.23 -8.81 23.89
N GLN A 134 -3.46 -9.10 22.61
CA GLN A 134 -2.79 -10.19 21.89
C GLN A 134 -1.32 -9.90 21.60
N LYS A 135 -0.54 -10.95 21.28
CA LYS A 135 0.87 -10.82 20.92
C LYS A 135 1.02 -9.98 19.65
N ILE A 136 1.98 -9.06 19.67
CA ILE A 136 2.42 -8.33 18.46
C ILE A 136 3.61 -9.05 17.83
N TYR A 137 3.68 -9.00 16.51
CA TYR A 137 4.69 -9.75 15.74
C TYR A 137 5.30 -8.89 14.61
N ILE A 138 6.35 -9.42 13.99
CA ILE A 138 6.99 -8.85 12.81
C ILE A 138 6.35 -9.46 11.58
N ARG A 139 6.00 -8.67 10.58
CA ARG A 139 5.47 -9.22 9.33
C ARG A 139 6.54 -10.02 8.60
N HIS A 140 6.13 -11.06 7.88
CA HIS A 140 7.05 -11.88 7.07
C HIS A 140 7.83 -11.04 6.05
N ASP A 141 7.22 -9.98 5.51
CA ASP A 141 7.82 -9.08 4.52
C ASP A 141 8.63 -7.90 5.11
N ASP A 142 8.93 -7.94 6.42
CA ASP A 142 9.70 -6.91 7.15
C ASP A 142 11.11 -7.38 7.54
N THR A 143 11.63 -8.44 6.91
CA THR A 143 13.03 -8.87 7.13
C THR A 143 14.03 -7.91 6.49
N PRO A 144 15.26 -7.76 7.01
CA PRO A 144 16.26 -6.85 6.46
C PRO A 144 16.56 -7.06 4.96
N GLN A 145 16.57 -8.32 4.52
CA GLN A 145 16.78 -8.69 3.14
C GLN A 145 15.61 -8.22 2.26
N ILE A 146 14.38 -8.54 2.64
CA ILE A 146 13.18 -8.16 1.89
C ILE A 146 13.03 -6.63 1.83
N ILE A 147 13.33 -5.92 2.92
CA ILE A 147 13.33 -4.45 2.94
C ILE A 147 14.32 -3.90 1.90
N THR A 148 15.52 -4.48 1.83
CA THR A 148 16.56 -4.06 0.88
C THR A 148 16.12 -4.30 -0.57
N ASP A 149 15.54 -5.46 -0.86
CA ASP A 149 15.02 -5.78 -2.19
C ASP A 149 13.84 -4.89 -2.58
N ARG A 150 12.93 -4.58 -1.64
CA ARG A 150 11.84 -3.61 -1.84
C ARG A 150 12.34 -2.21 -2.17
N LEU A 151 13.37 -1.74 -1.46
CA LEU A 151 14.00 -0.46 -1.76
C LEU A 151 14.65 -0.46 -3.16
N ARG A 152 15.32 -1.56 -3.55
CA ARG A 152 15.87 -1.70 -4.90
C ARG A 152 14.77 -1.58 -5.97
N HIS A 153 13.67 -2.31 -5.81
CA HIS A 153 12.53 -2.24 -6.72
C HIS A 153 11.88 -0.85 -6.75
N TYR A 154 11.75 -0.19 -5.61
CA TYR A 154 11.26 1.18 -5.54
C TYR A 154 12.14 2.12 -6.40
N HIS A 155 13.45 2.12 -6.18
CA HIS A 155 14.38 3.01 -6.89
C HIS A 155 14.42 2.73 -8.40
N ALA A 156 14.32 1.47 -8.81
CA ALA A 156 14.29 1.09 -10.23
C ALA A 156 13.04 1.58 -10.98
N ASN A 157 11.92 1.78 -10.28
CA ASN A 157 10.62 2.06 -10.90
C ASN A 157 10.09 3.46 -10.65
N HIS A 158 10.49 4.09 -9.54
CA HIS A 158 9.88 5.30 -9.02
C HIS A 158 10.00 6.49 -9.99
N GLN A 159 11.12 6.65 -10.70
CA GLN A 159 11.32 7.79 -11.59
C GLN A 159 10.30 7.82 -12.74
N LEU A 160 10.00 6.68 -13.36
CA LEU A 160 9.01 6.59 -14.44
C LEU A 160 7.59 6.90 -13.94
N ILE A 161 7.29 6.49 -12.70
CA ILE A 161 6.00 6.79 -12.06
C ILE A 161 5.89 8.29 -11.77
N LEU A 162 6.94 8.93 -11.24
CA LEU A 162 6.95 10.37 -11.02
C LEU A 162 6.81 11.16 -12.32
N GLN A 163 7.51 10.74 -13.38
CA GLN A 163 7.39 11.37 -14.70
C GLN A 163 5.96 11.33 -15.21
N PHE A 164 5.24 10.23 -14.98
CA PHE A 164 3.83 10.14 -15.32
C PHE A 164 3.01 11.22 -14.60
N PHE A 165 3.14 11.38 -13.28
CA PHE A 165 2.37 12.36 -12.53
C PHE A 165 2.80 13.81 -12.80
N ASN A 166 4.08 14.07 -13.09
CA ASN A 166 4.57 15.41 -13.42
C ASN A 166 4.15 15.88 -14.83
N ARG A 167 4.14 14.97 -15.80
CA ARG A 167 3.68 15.27 -17.18
C ARG A 167 2.17 15.37 -17.27
N THR A 168 1.48 14.58 -16.46
CA THR A 168 0.03 14.56 -16.44
C THR A 168 -0.47 15.68 -15.53
N ARG A 169 -0.57 16.89 -16.07
CA ARG A 169 -1.68 17.75 -15.63
C ARG A 169 -2.92 17.07 -16.18
N TYR A 170 -3.69 16.38 -15.33
CA TYR A 170 -4.94 15.76 -15.76
C TYR A 170 -5.94 16.89 -16.04
N HIS A 171 -5.83 17.49 -17.22
CA HIS A 171 -6.76 18.45 -17.76
C HIS A 171 -7.75 17.66 -18.61
N GLY A 172 -8.98 17.50 -18.10
CA GLY A 172 -10.09 17.13 -18.98
C GLY A 172 -10.12 18.16 -20.11
N HIS A 173 -9.89 17.71 -21.35
CA HIS A 173 -9.95 18.61 -22.49
C HIS A 173 -11.32 19.28 -22.53
N GLN A 174 -11.28 20.61 -22.54
CA GLN A 174 -12.40 21.52 -22.67
C GLN A 174 -13.23 21.13 -23.91
N THR A 175 -14.55 21.05 -23.73
CA THR A 175 -15.50 21.32 -24.81
C THR A 175 -15.51 22.80 -25.12
#